data_AF-A0A383CN25-F1
#
_entry.id   AF-A0A383CN25-F1
#
_cell.length_a   1.000
_cell.length_b   1.000
_cell.length_c   1.000
_cell.angle_alpha   90.00
_cell.angle_beta   90.00
_cell.angle_gamma   90.00
#
_symmetry.space_group_name_H-M   'P 1'
#
loop_
_entity.id
_entity.type
_entity.pdbx_description
1 polymer ?
#
loop_
_entity_poly.entity_id
_entity_poly.type
_entity_poly.pdbx_seq_one_letter_code
_entity_poly.pdbx_strand_id
1 'polypeptide(L)'
;VVSGAAGAIGSAVCARLASDGDLVVGLDLIAGHGITVCDVSNENEVEGAFSDITRTHGNPTVLINAVGITGAGGIEEEDPATWSRILEVNLTSAYL
;
A
#
# COMPACT_ATOMS: atom_id res chain seq x y z
N VAL A 1 8.88 1.76 -3.84
CA VAL A 1 7.86 0.89 -3.21
C VAL A 1 6.50 1.52 -3.42
N VAL A 2 5.50 0.74 -3.84
CA VAL A 2 4.14 1.22 -4.13
C VAL A 2 3.15 0.40 -3.32
N SER A 3 2.44 0.99 -2.36
CA SER A 3 1.34 0.30 -1.67
C SER A 3 0.04 0.41 -2.46
N GLY A 4 -0.83 -0.60 -2.36
CA GLY A 4 -2.05 -0.71 -3.17
C GLY A 4 -1.76 -1.13 -4.60
N ALA A 5 -0.67 -1.88 -4.81
CA ALA A 5 -0.11 -2.19 -6.11
C ALA A 5 -1.01 -3.07 -7.00
N ALA A 6 -1.94 -3.83 -6.41
CA ALA A 6 -2.92 -4.61 -7.17
C ALA A 6 -4.17 -3.78 -7.54
N GLY A 7 -4.33 -2.58 -6.95
CA GLY A 7 -5.41 -1.65 -7.25
C GLY A 7 -5.28 -0.95 -8.61
N ALA A 8 -6.34 -0.26 -9.04
CA ALA A 8 -6.36 0.40 -10.36
C ALA A 8 -5.27 1.47 -10.52
N ILE A 9 -5.12 2.36 -9.54
CA ILE A 9 -4.10 3.42 -9.59
C ILE A 9 -2.72 2.84 -9.32
N GLY A 10 -2.56 2.01 -8.28
CA GLY A 10 -1.27 1.43 -7.91
C GLY A 10 -0.66 0.59 -9.03
N SER A 11 -1.45 -0.26 -9.70
CA SER A 11 -0.96 -1.06 -10.83
C SER A 11 -0.53 -0.20 -12.02
N ALA A 12 -1.25 0.89 -12.31
CA ALA A 12 -0.86 1.84 -13.37
C ALA A 12 0.45 2.57 -13.02
N VAL A 13 0.64 2.97 -11.75
CA VAL A 13 1.90 3.57 -11.28
C VAL A 13 3.04 2.57 -11.39
N CYS A 14 2.85 1.33 -10.94
CA CYS A 14 3.84 0.27 -11.05
C CYS A 14 4.27 0.06 -12.51
N ALA A 15 3.30 -0.04 -13.43
CA ALA A 15 3.58 -0.23 -14.84
C ALA A 15 4.37 0.95 -15.45
N ARG A 16 4.03 2.19 -15.05
CA ARG A 16 4.71 3.38 -15.56
C ARG A 16 6.15 3.51 -15.06
N LEU A 17 6.39 3.29 -13.78
CA LEU A 17 7.75 3.32 -13.22
C LEU A 17 8.60 2.20 -13.83
N ALA A 18 8.05 1.00 -13.94
CA ALA A 18 8.74 -0.12 -14.59
C ALA A 18 9.07 0.17 -16.06
N SER A 19 8.20 0.88 -16.80
CA SER A 19 8.49 1.26 -18.20
C SER A 19 9.64 2.27 -18.33
N ASP A 20 9.91 3.04 -17.26
CA ASP A 20 11.02 3.98 -17.19
C ASP A 20 12.32 3.30 -16.73
N GLY A 21 12.28 1.98 -16.44
CA GLY A 21 13.42 1.16 -16.03
C GLY A 21 13.61 1.07 -14.52
N ASP A 22 12.68 1.60 -13.73
CA ASP A 22 12.76 1.53 -12.27
C ASP A 22 12.52 0.11 -11.74
N LEU A 23 13.21 -0.22 -10.66
CA LEU A 23 12.90 -1.41 -9.86
C LEU A 23 11.69 -1.11 -8.97
N VAL A 24 10.55 -1.70 -9.30
CA VAL A 24 9.30 -1.52 -8.56
C VAL A 24 9.02 -2.73 -7.68
N VAL A 25 8.82 -2.49 -6.38
CA VAL A 25 8.22 -3.46 -5.45
C VAL A 25 6.86 -2.93 -5.01
N GLY A 26 5.83 -3.72 -5.27
CA GLY A 26 4.47 -3.46 -4.82
C GLY A 26 4.19 -4.07 -3.45
N LEU A 27 3.34 -3.42 -2.66
CA LEU A 27 2.73 -3.95 -1.44
C LEU A 27 1.22 -4.00 -1.65
N ASP A 28 0.58 -5.12 -1.34
CA ASP A 28 -0.87 -5.28 -1.41
C ASP A 28 -1.33 -6.47 -0.56
N LEU A 29 -2.64 -6.57 -0.30
CA LEU A 29 -3.23 -7.78 0.30
C LEU A 29 -3.28 -8.94 -0.71
N ILE A 30 -3.30 -8.62 -2.01
CA ILE A 30 -3.40 -9.61 -3.09
C ILE A 30 -2.01 -9.87 -3.68
N ALA A 31 -1.59 -11.14 -3.65
CA ALA A 31 -0.34 -11.55 -4.28
C ALA A 31 -0.37 -11.35 -5.80
N GLY A 32 0.79 -10.98 -6.38
CA GLY A 32 0.94 -10.77 -7.82
C GLY A 32 2.41 -10.63 -8.22
N HIS A 33 2.67 -10.51 -9.51
CA HIS A 33 4.04 -10.32 -10.00
C HIS A 33 4.61 -8.99 -9.47
N GLY A 34 5.77 -9.06 -8.79
CA GLY A 34 6.41 -7.89 -8.20
C GLY A 34 5.68 -7.34 -6.96
N ILE A 35 4.72 -8.09 -6.39
CA ILE A 35 3.96 -7.68 -5.21
C ILE A 35 4.30 -8.58 -4.03
N THR A 36 4.74 -7.96 -2.92
CA THR A 36 4.85 -8.59 -1.61
C THR A 36 3.52 -8.43 -0.88
N VAL A 37 3.00 -9.52 -0.31
CA VAL A 37 1.75 -9.48 0.46
C VAL A 37 2.01 -8.75 1.78
N CYS A 38 1.24 -7.69 2.05
CA CYS A 38 1.36 -6.87 3.24
C CYS A 38 0.06 -6.09 3.48
N ASP A 39 -0.52 -6.21 4.67
CA ASP A 39 -1.51 -5.25 5.16
C ASP A 39 -0.80 -4.01 5.71
N VAL A 40 -0.87 -2.90 4.98
CA VAL A 40 -0.23 -1.64 5.37
C VAL A 40 -0.85 -0.98 6.60
N SER A 41 -1.99 -1.47 7.10
CA SER A 41 -2.55 -1.05 8.39
C SER A 41 -1.93 -1.80 9.58
N ASN A 42 -1.09 -2.80 9.33
CA ASN A 42 -0.39 -3.58 10.34
C ASN A 42 1.11 -3.22 10.38
N GLU A 43 1.53 -2.50 11.41
CA GLU A 43 2.91 -2.02 11.61
C GLU A 43 3.95 -3.14 11.51
N ASN A 44 3.68 -4.32 12.10
CA ASN A 44 4.63 -5.44 12.05
C ASN A 44 4.81 -6.00 10.63
N GLU A 45 3.74 -5.99 9.82
CA GLU A 45 3.83 -6.43 8.42
C GLU A 45 4.57 -5.40 7.57
N VAL A 46 4.38 -4.10 7.83
CA VAL A 46 5.12 -3.02 7.17
C VAL A 46 6.61 -3.13 7.48
N GLU A 47 6.99 -3.25 8.75
CA GLU A 47 8.39 -3.44 9.15
C GLU A 47 9.02 -4.67 8.50
N GLY A 48 8.30 -5.79 8.50
CA GLY A 48 8.74 -7.03 7.85
C GLY A 48 8.96 -6.86 6.35
N ALA A 49 8.00 -6.26 5.65
CA ALA A 49 8.07 -6.02 4.22
C ALA A 49 9.25 -5.10 3.85
N PHE A 50 9.46 -4.01 4.59
CA PHE A 50 10.58 -3.09 4.33
C PHE A 50 11.95 -3.71 4.67
N SER A 51 12.02 -4.53 5.71
CA SER A 51 13.22 -5.30 6.03
C SER A 51 13.60 -6.25 4.89
N ASP A 52 12.61 -6.97 4.35
CA ASP A 52 12.78 -7.90 3.24
C ASP A 52 13.15 -7.19 1.93
N ILE A 53 12.49 -6.07 1.63
CA ILE A 53 12.82 -5.21 0.47
C ILE A 53 14.26 -4.72 0.58
N THR A 54 14.63 -4.18 1.74
CA THR A 54 15.97 -3.63 1.96
C THR A 54 17.05 -4.69 1.81
N ARG A 55 16.80 -5.88 2.38
CA ARG A 55 17.72 -7.02 2.26
C ARG A 55 17.90 -7.49 0.82
N THR A 56 16.84 -7.46 0.02
CA THR A 56 16.83 -8.05 -1.34
C THR A 56 17.26 -7.06 -2.42
N HIS A 57 16.89 -5.78 -2.26
CA HIS A 57 17.00 -4.76 -3.31
C HIS A 57 17.77 -3.51 -2.87
N GLY A 58 18.10 -3.39 -1.58
CA GLY A 58 18.62 -2.17 -0.98
C GLY A 58 17.51 -1.21 -0.53
N ASN A 59 17.90 -0.10 0.08
CA ASN A 59 16.97 0.86 0.65
C ASN A 59 16.05 1.48 -0.44
N PRO A 60 14.72 1.50 -0.22
CA PRO A 60 13.81 2.25 -1.08
C PRO A 60 14.19 3.73 -1.19
N THR A 61 14.16 4.28 -2.40
CA THR A 61 14.42 5.70 -2.67
C THR A 61 13.15 6.50 -2.92
N VAL A 62 12.05 5.82 -3.25
CA VAL A 62 10.73 6.40 -3.51
C VAL A 62 9.67 5.53 -2.86
N LEU A 63 8.74 6.19 -2.16
CA LEU A 63 7.54 5.60 -1.59
C LEU A 63 6.30 6.24 -2.23
N ILE A 64 5.38 5.41 -2.71
CA ILE A 64 4.08 5.83 -3.23
C ILE A 64 2.99 5.13 -2.41
N ASN A 65 2.16 5.93 -1.74
CA ASN A 65 0.99 5.44 -1.02
C ASN A 65 -0.24 5.51 -1.92
N ALA A 66 -0.63 4.38 -2.52
CA ALA A 66 -1.80 4.27 -3.38
C ALA A 66 -2.88 3.32 -2.82
N VAL A 67 -2.84 3.05 -1.51
CA VAL A 67 -3.90 2.36 -0.78
C VAL A 67 -5.02 3.33 -0.45
N GLY A 68 -6.26 2.86 -0.59
CA GLY A 68 -7.43 3.62 -0.18
C GLY A 68 -8.68 2.76 -0.16
N ILE A 69 -9.49 2.94 0.87
CA ILE A 69 -10.86 2.40 0.97
C ILE A 69 -11.85 3.53 1.25
N THR A 70 -13.12 3.28 0.97
CA THR A 70 -14.22 4.20 1.24
C THR A 70 -15.33 3.47 1.97
N GLY A 71 -16.06 4.19 2.82
CA GLY A 71 -17.33 3.73 3.35
C GLY A 71 -18.48 3.99 2.38
N ALA A 72 -19.70 3.90 2.89
CA ALA A 72 -20.92 4.11 2.13
C ALA A 72 -21.84 5.11 2.84
N GLY A 73 -22.44 6.02 2.07
CA GLY A 73 -23.39 6.98 2.61
C GLY A 73 -22.76 8.26 3.15
N GLY A 74 -23.53 9.00 3.94
CA GLY A 74 -23.12 10.25 4.57
C GLY A 74 -22.48 10.08 5.95
N ILE A 75 -21.94 11.17 6.51
CA ILE A 75 -21.26 11.18 7.82
C ILE A 75 -22.14 10.66 8.98
N GLU A 76 -23.46 10.80 8.87
CA GLU A 76 -24.42 10.38 9.90
C GLU A 76 -24.81 8.89 9.77
N GLU A 77 -24.52 8.29 8.62
CA GLU A 77 -24.80 6.88 8.30
C GLU A 77 -23.59 5.98 8.53
N GLU A 78 -22.39 6.59 8.58
CA GLU A 78 -21.13 5.87 8.76
C GLU A 78 -20.99 5.33 10.18
N ASP A 79 -20.76 4.03 10.29
CA ASP A 79 -20.53 3.42 11.59
C ASP A 79 -19.10 3.72 12.10
N PRO A 80 -18.90 3.88 13.42
CA PRO A 80 -17.58 4.22 13.97
C PRO A 80 -16.47 3.22 13.64
N ALA A 81 -16.78 1.94 13.43
CA ALA A 81 -15.79 0.92 13.11
C ALA A 81 -15.32 1.05 11.66
N THR A 82 -16.24 1.28 10.72
CA THR A 82 -15.90 1.57 9.33
C THR A 82 -15.12 2.87 9.21
N TRP A 83 -15.54 3.93 9.91
CA TRP A 83 -14.77 5.18 9.97
C TRP A 83 -13.34 4.97 10.49
N SER A 84 -13.19 4.22 11.59
CA SER A 84 -11.87 3.90 12.16
C SER A 84 -11.01 3.14 11.16
N ARG A 85 -11.58 2.15 10.46
CA ARG A 85 -10.88 1.38 9.43
C ARG A 85 -10.46 2.25 8.24
N ILE A 86 -11.29 3.19 7.80
CA ILE A 86 -10.92 4.16 6.75
C ILE A 86 -9.69 4.97 7.18
N LEU A 87 -9.66 5.46 8.43
CA LEU A 87 -8.51 6.20 8.94
C LEU A 87 -7.26 5.33 9.07
N GLU A 88 -7.39 4.10 9.58
CA GLU A 88 -6.28 3.14 9.68
C GLU A 88 -5.66 2.86 8.31
N VAL A 89 -6.50 2.59 7.30
CA VAL A 89 -6.05 2.17 5.97
C VAL A 89 -5.61 3.35 5.10
N ASN A 90 -6.26 4.52 5.19
CA ASN A 90 -5.97 5.63 4.27
C ASN A 90 -4.98 6.65 4.84
N LEU A 91 -4.89 6.77 6.18
CA LEU A 91 -4.10 7.81 6.84
C LEU A 91 -3.00 7.23 7.71
N THR A 92 -3.34 6.35 8.66
CA THR A 92 -2.34 5.76 9.56
C THR A 92 -1.32 4.95 8.78
N SER A 93 -1.75 4.15 7.80
CA SER A 93 -0.86 3.38 6.93
C SER A 93 0.18 4.21 6.17
N ALA A 94 -0.08 5.49 5.91
CA ALA A 94 0.86 6.37 5.22
C ALA A 94 1.93 6.93 6.16
N TYR A 95 1.72 6.82 7.48
CA TYR A 95 2.66 7.18 8.53
C TYR A 95 3.56 6.01 8.95
N LEU A 96 3.01 4.78 8.94
CA LEU A 96 3.75 3.54 9.19
C LEU A 96 4.81 3.30 8.11
#